data_AF-T1K967-F1
#
_entry.id   AF-T1K967-F1
#
_cell.length_a   1.000
_cell.length_b   1.000
_cell.length_c   1.000
_cell.angle_alpha   90.00
_cell.angle_beta   90.00
_cell.angle_gamma   90.00
#
_symmetry.space_group_name_H-M   'P 1'
#
loop_
_entity.id
_entity.type
_entity.pdbx_description
1 polymer ?
#
loop_
_entity_poly.entity_id
_entity_poly.type
_entity_poly.pdbx_seq_one_letter_code
_entity_poly.pdbx_strand_id
1 'polypeptide(L)'
;MNHSEPNLQCTTGIKECLPIKNLEELLSWSPDQCPNITKLVSDLENHVFFDGPKVIVCHDMKGGYLEDRFIDGDDNHEAYRFFHWNLVDTFIYFSHYFISIPPITWINAAHVNGVPVLGTIITEGSIGRELCEKLLKSDDIINSVCEKLIALAKHYKIEGWFINIENEIEESLIPKLIHFIKTLRRLIKQSINQAQVLWYDSVTIEGSLKWQNCLNNRNVDFFQSCDGIFLNYTWKDDDLKNSRDLALSLGRLNDVYVGVDVFGRGMFGDGGFKTNLAIDKIRENLLSIAIFAPGWVLEILGPNDFTNNQIKFWRELQLEIRHSPKVLPFSTNFCQGFGLSKFVNGCKVQDKSWFNLSLSNTTTRNYVEDEIFLQDAFDGGHSIRMVDWNEPILSCYFNLDFGLVIDLIYKVTGSSKALMTPKIKVQCRNSEANKTSLER
;
A
#
# COMPACT_ATOMS: atom_id res chain seq x y z
N MET A 1 -43.68 9.94 -15.93
CA MET A 1 -43.05 9.64 -14.63
C MET A 1 -43.00 8.13 -14.50
N ASN A 2 -41.82 7.56 -14.69
CA ASN A 2 -41.43 6.21 -14.25
C ASN A 2 -39.92 6.22 -14.34
N HIS A 3 -39.26 6.47 -13.21
CA HIS A 3 -37.82 6.36 -13.08
C HIS A 3 -37.50 4.87 -12.91
N SER A 4 -36.90 4.28 -13.94
CA SER A 4 -36.22 3.00 -13.85
C SER A 4 -34.93 3.19 -13.04
N GLU A 5 -34.80 2.45 -11.95
CA GLU A 5 -33.58 2.36 -11.14
C GLU A 5 -32.42 1.78 -11.98
N PRO A 6 -31.19 2.29 -11.84
CA PRO A 6 -30.02 1.70 -12.48
C PRO A 6 -29.61 0.41 -11.77
N ASN A 7 -29.48 -0.66 -12.55
CA ASN A 7 -29.03 -1.98 -12.15
C ASN A 7 -27.66 -1.92 -11.43
N LEU A 8 -27.67 -1.99 -10.10
CA LEU A 8 -26.61 -2.68 -9.38
C LEU A 8 -26.73 -4.16 -9.74
N GLN A 9 -25.68 -4.77 -10.30
CA GLN A 9 -25.57 -6.23 -10.32
C GLN A 9 -25.33 -6.71 -8.88
N CYS A 10 -26.38 -6.70 -8.06
CA CYS A 10 -26.46 -7.39 -6.79
C CYS A 10 -27.04 -8.77 -7.05
N THR A 11 -26.19 -9.78 -7.19
CA THR A 11 -26.66 -11.16 -7.23
C THR A 11 -26.93 -11.75 -5.83
N THR A 12 -26.55 -11.08 -4.74
CA THR A 12 -26.71 -11.62 -3.36
C THR A 12 -26.97 -10.61 -2.23
N GLY A 13 -27.01 -9.29 -2.51
CA GLY A 13 -27.10 -8.26 -1.45
C GLY A 13 -25.78 -8.00 -0.70
N ILE A 14 -24.71 -8.74 -1.02
CA ILE A 14 -23.34 -8.51 -0.54
C ILE A 14 -22.70 -7.42 -1.41
N LYS A 15 -22.03 -6.44 -0.78
CA LYS A 15 -21.36 -5.34 -1.46
C LYS A 15 -19.87 -5.67 -1.61
N GLU A 16 -19.39 -5.70 -2.84
CA GLU A 16 -18.02 -6.09 -3.17
C GLU A 16 -17.31 -5.02 -4.02
N CYS A 17 -16.00 -4.89 -3.82
CA CYS A 17 -15.12 -4.20 -4.75
C CYS A 17 -14.61 -5.20 -5.77
N LEU A 18 -14.88 -4.96 -7.05
CA LEU A 18 -14.52 -5.87 -8.14
C LEU A 18 -13.58 -5.18 -9.14
N PRO A 19 -12.71 -5.95 -9.81
CA PRO A 19 -11.84 -5.44 -10.86
C PRO A 19 -12.63 -5.19 -12.16
N ILE A 20 -12.00 -4.47 -13.09
CA ILE A 20 -12.46 -4.33 -14.48
C ILE A 20 -11.67 -5.30 -15.35
N LYS A 21 -12.35 -6.15 -16.11
CA LYS A 21 -11.73 -7.30 -16.79
C LYS A 21 -11.31 -7.02 -18.22
N ASN A 22 -11.90 -6.00 -18.86
CA ASN A 22 -11.62 -5.69 -20.26
C ASN A 22 -11.91 -4.21 -20.58
N LEU A 23 -11.54 -3.80 -21.80
CA LEU A 23 -11.65 -2.43 -22.26
C LEU A 23 -13.10 -1.93 -22.38
N GLU A 24 -14.05 -2.80 -22.73
CA GLU A 24 -15.47 -2.42 -22.86
C GLU A 24 -16.08 -2.11 -21.49
N GLU A 25 -15.78 -2.95 -20.49
CA GLU A 25 -16.17 -2.69 -19.10
C GLU A 25 -15.58 -1.37 -18.60
N LEU A 26 -14.31 -1.06 -18.91
CA LEU A 26 -13.70 0.22 -18.53
C LEU A 26 -14.40 1.43 -19.18
N LEU A 27 -14.63 1.36 -20.49
CA LEU A 27 -15.23 2.46 -21.24
C LEU A 27 -16.72 2.68 -20.89
N SER A 28 -17.42 1.63 -20.47
CA SER A 28 -18.81 1.70 -20.00
C SER A 28 -18.94 2.02 -18.50
N TRP A 29 -17.86 1.93 -17.72
CA TRP A 29 -17.89 2.21 -16.29
C TRP A 29 -18.38 3.63 -15.97
N SER A 30 -19.20 3.76 -14.93
CA SER A 30 -19.63 5.04 -14.39
C SER A 30 -19.76 5.00 -12.86
N PRO A 31 -19.64 6.16 -12.16
CA PRO A 31 -19.82 6.25 -10.71
C PRO A 31 -21.15 5.69 -10.19
N ASP A 32 -22.21 5.74 -11.01
CA ASP A 32 -23.56 5.31 -10.66
C ASP A 32 -23.67 3.78 -10.46
N GLN A 33 -22.69 3.02 -10.97
CA GLN A 33 -22.61 1.58 -10.73
C GLN A 33 -22.26 1.27 -9.26
N CYS A 34 -21.71 2.24 -8.52
CA CYS A 34 -21.28 2.09 -7.12
C CYS A 34 -21.47 3.41 -6.32
N PRO A 35 -22.71 3.92 -6.16
CA PRO A 35 -22.98 5.33 -5.82
C PRO A 35 -22.60 5.73 -4.38
N ASN A 36 -22.40 4.76 -3.48
CA ASN A 36 -22.11 5.03 -2.06
C ASN A 36 -20.64 4.84 -1.68
N ILE A 37 -19.78 4.37 -2.60
CA ILE A 37 -18.37 4.07 -2.29
C ILE A 37 -17.62 5.32 -1.79
N THR A 38 -17.83 6.47 -2.42
CA THR A 38 -17.16 7.73 -2.05
C THR A 38 -17.37 8.15 -0.59
N LYS A 39 -18.47 7.73 0.04
CA LYS A 39 -18.78 7.99 1.46
C LYS A 39 -18.13 6.98 2.41
N LEU A 40 -17.74 5.83 1.90
CA LEU A 40 -17.13 4.73 2.67
C LEU A 40 -15.60 4.77 2.61
N VAL A 41 -15.03 5.50 1.66
CA VAL A 41 -13.58 5.67 1.53
C VAL A 41 -13.12 6.91 2.30
N SER A 42 -12.21 6.71 3.25
CA SER A 42 -11.53 7.75 4.02
C SER A 42 -10.65 8.61 3.13
N ASP A 43 -10.47 9.88 3.48
CA ASP A 43 -9.47 10.72 2.83
C ASP A 43 -8.06 10.31 3.28
N LEU A 44 -7.05 10.51 2.42
CA LEU A 44 -5.66 10.24 2.74
C LEU A 44 -5.17 11.17 3.86
N GLU A 45 -4.74 10.58 4.98
CA GLU A 45 -4.24 11.35 6.12
C GLU A 45 -2.92 12.05 5.80
N ASN A 46 -2.78 13.22 6.38
CA ASN A 46 -1.64 14.09 6.12
C ASN A 46 -0.47 13.72 7.03
N HIS A 47 0.58 13.15 6.45
CA HIS A 47 1.80 12.76 7.17
C HIS A 47 3.01 13.64 6.79
N VAL A 48 4.05 13.64 7.62
CA VAL A 48 5.39 14.11 7.25
C VAL A 48 6.14 12.92 6.68
N PHE A 49 6.57 13.02 5.42
CA PHE A 49 7.45 12.05 4.78
C PHE A 49 8.91 12.46 4.95
N PHE A 50 9.80 11.48 5.09
CA PHE A 50 11.24 11.73 5.23
C PHE A 50 11.94 11.57 3.88
N ASP A 51 13.00 12.35 3.68
CA ASP A 51 13.80 12.27 2.46
C ASP A 51 14.55 10.94 2.33
N GLY A 52 15.13 10.70 1.14
CA GLY A 52 15.96 9.54 0.85
C GLY A 52 15.27 8.46 0.02
N PRO A 53 15.91 7.28 -0.10
CA PRO A 53 15.35 6.13 -0.79
C PRO A 53 13.99 5.74 -0.21
N LYS A 54 13.05 5.43 -1.10
CA LYS A 54 11.67 5.11 -0.77
C LYS A 54 11.46 3.60 -0.68
N VAL A 55 10.39 3.18 -0.04
CA VAL A 55 9.94 1.79 0.03
C VAL A 55 8.52 1.71 -0.49
N ILE A 56 8.27 0.90 -1.51
CA ILE A 56 6.92 0.58 -1.96
C ILE A 56 6.61 -0.88 -1.69
N VAL A 57 5.35 -1.16 -1.39
CA VAL A 57 4.84 -2.52 -1.26
C VAL A 57 3.88 -2.80 -2.40
N CYS A 58 4.17 -3.84 -3.16
CA CYS A 58 3.29 -4.38 -4.18
C CYS A 58 2.65 -5.67 -3.63
N HIS A 59 1.42 -5.49 -3.15
CA HIS A 59 0.63 -6.53 -2.51
C HIS A 59 0.11 -7.52 -3.55
N ASP A 60 0.64 -8.74 -3.50
CA ASP A 60 0.10 -9.91 -4.18
C ASP A 60 -0.13 -10.99 -3.12
N MET A 61 -1.39 -11.43 -3.00
CA MET A 61 -1.85 -12.42 -2.03
C MET A 61 -2.87 -13.32 -2.73
N LYS A 62 -2.46 -14.52 -3.15
CA LYS A 62 -3.28 -15.50 -3.88
C LYS A 62 -4.14 -14.91 -5.01
N GLY A 63 -3.60 -13.94 -5.76
CA GLY A 63 -4.30 -13.30 -6.90
C GLY A 63 -5.30 -12.20 -6.53
N GLY A 64 -5.40 -11.82 -5.25
CA GLY A 64 -6.20 -10.70 -4.77
C GLY A 64 -7.71 -10.95 -4.75
N TYR A 65 -8.46 -9.96 -4.25
CA TYR A 65 -9.91 -9.94 -4.13
C TYR A 65 -10.45 -11.16 -3.38
N LEU A 66 -9.87 -11.41 -2.20
CA LEU A 66 -10.29 -12.46 -1.27
C LEU A 66 -11.32 -11.88 -0.29
N GLU A 67 -11.12 -12.02 1.02
CA GLU A 67 -11.98 -11.44 2.05
C GLU A 67 -11.95 -9.90 2.08
N ASP A 68 -10.86 -9.31 1.59
CA ASP A 68 -10.66 -7.87 1.50
C ASP A 68 -11.62 -7.18 0.53
N ARG A 69 -12.21 -7.91 -0.44
CA ARG A 69 -13.16 -7.34 -1.41
C ARG A 69 -14.49 -6.94 -0.79
N PHE A 70 -14.87 -7.54 0.33
CA PHE A 70 -16.16 -7.32 0.97
C PHE A 70 -16.18 -5.98 1.72
N ILE A 71 -17.05 -5.07 1.29
CA ILE A 71 -17.17 -3.71 1.84
C ILE A 71 -17.54 -3.73 3.33
N ASP A 72 -18.46 -4.61 3.70
CA ASP A 72 -18.95 -4.72 5.08
C ASP A 72 -18.05 -5.65 5.95
N GLY A 73 -17.00 -6.24 5.36
CA GLY A 73 -16.10 -7.19 5.99
C GLY A 73 -16.53 -8.65 5.84
N ASP A 74 -15.72 -9.53 6.43
CA ASP A 74 -15.88 -10.99 6.42
C ASP A 74 -15.77 -11.54 7.86
N ASP A 75 -16.08 -12.82 8.08
CA ASP A 75 -15.94 -13.46 9.39
C ASP A 75 -14.61 -14.21 9.58
N ASN A 76 -13.75 -14.26 8.57
CA ASN A 76 -12.42 -14.85 8.64
C ASN A 76 -11.37 -13.91 9.26
N HIS A 77 -11.17 -13.97 10.58
CA HIS A 77 -10.13 -13.20 11.29
C HIS A 77 -8.68 -13.61 10.94
N GLU A 78 -8.49 -14.72 10.22
CA GLU A 78 -7.19 -15.22 9.76
C GLU A 78 -6.80 -14.69 8.37
N ALA A 79 -7.65 -13.87 7.75
CA ALA A 79 -7.36 -13.22 6.49
C ALA A 79 -6.09 -12.35 6.55
N TYR A 80 -5.41 -12.21 5.41
CA TYR A 80 -4.18 -11.43 5.32
C TYR A 80 -4.44 -9.97 5.70
N ARG A 81 -3.59 -9.45 6.58
CA ARG A 81 -3.52 -8.03 6.92
C ARG A 81 -2.08 -7.54 6.79
N PHE A 82 -1.93 -6.27 6.49
CA PHE A 82 -0.65 -5.56 6.54
C PHE A 82 -0.79 -4.40 7.52
N PHE A 83 0.16 -4.28 8.45
CA PHE A 83 0.11 -3.29 9.52
C PHE A 83 1.42 -2.54 9.76
N HIS A 84 2.41 -2.69 8.87
CA HIS A 84 3.71 -2.00 8.92
C HIS A 84 3.74 -0.73 8.06
N TRP A 85 2.64 0.02 8.06
CA TRP A 85 2.42 1.15 7.18
C TRP A 85 3.48 2.25 7.32
N ASN A 86 3.99 2.48 8.53
CA ASN A 86 5.03 3.48 8.80
C ASN A 86 6.37 3.22 8.09
N LEU A 87 6.58 2.03 7.53
CA LEU A 87 7.81 1.63 6.83
C LEU A 87 7.72 1.82 5.31
N VAL A 88 6.58 2.28 4.77
CA VAL A 88 6.34 2.31 3.31
C VAL A 88 5.88 3.69 2.85
N ASP A 89 6.32 4.12 1.68
CA ASP A 89 5.94 5.39 1.07
C ASP A 89 4.69 5.27 0.19
N THR A 90 4.46 4.11 -0.43
CA THR A 90 3.30 3.84 -1.31
C THR A 90 2.89 2.37 -1.23
N PHE A 91 1.59 2.11 -1.25
CA PHE A 91 1.01 0.78 -1.36
C PHE A 91 0.40 0.56 -2.75
N ILE A 92 0.71 -0.57 -3.37
CA ILE A 92 0.19 -0.97 -4.68
C ILE A 92 -0.63 -2.23 -4.44
N TYR A 93 -1.92 -2.17 -4.79
CA TYR A 93 -2.76 -3.36 -4.80
C TYR A 93 -2.62 -4.06 -6.16
N PHE A 94 -2.04 -5.26 -6.15
CA PHE A 94 -1.73 -6.02 -7.35
C PHE A 94 -2.66 -7.23 -7.48
N SER A 95 -3.12 -7.45 -8.70
CA SER A 95 -3.84 -8.66 -9.10
C SER A 95 -3.72 -8.86 -10.61
N HIS A 96 -4.19 -10.00 -11.11
CA HIS A 96 -4.08 -10.39 -12.53
C HIS A 96 -5.31 -9.99 -13.36
N TYR A 97 -5.99 -8.90 -12.99
CA TYR A 97 -7.11 -8.35 -13.75
C TYR A 97 -6.73 -7.04 -14.43
N PHE A 98 -7.22 -6.83 -15.66
CA PHE A 98 -6.87 -5.69 -16.51
C PHE A 98 -6.76 -4.37 -15.74
N ILE A 99 -7.82 -3.96 -15.03
CA ILE A 99 -7.74 -2.90 -14.03
C ILE A 99 -8.09 -3.48 -12.66
N SER A 100 -7.10 -3.48 -11.78
CA SER A 100 -7.24 -3.82 -10.38
C SER A 100 -7.51 -2.56 -9.58
N ILE A 101 -8.78 -2.36 -9.23
CA ILE A 101 -9.20 -1.32 -8.28
C ILE A 101 -8.94 -1.84 -6.86
N PRO A 102 -8.11 -1.17 -6.04
CA PRO A 102 -7.87 -1.57 -4.66
C PRO A 102 -9.21 -1.66 -3.89
N PRO A 103 -9.51 -2.77 -3.18
CA PRO A 103 -10.65 -2.83 -2.30
C PRO A 103 -10.63 -1.70 -1.28
N ILE A 104 -11.80 -1.14 -0.96
CA ILE A 104 -11.88 0.02 -0.06
C ILE A 104 -11.30 -0.26 1.34
N THR A 105 -11.28 -1.53 1.75
CA THR A 105 -10.72 -1.98 3.03
C THR A 105 -9.21 -1.70 3.08
N TRP A 106 -8.49 -1.95 1.98
CA TRP A 106 -7.07 -1.57 1.82
C TRP A 106 -6.88 -0.06 1.73
N ILE A 107 -7.71 0.63 0.95
CA ILE A 107 -7.63 2.08 0.79
C ILE A 107 -7.75 2.76 2.15
N ASN A 108 -8.78 2.39 2.93
CA ASN A 108 -9.02 2.95 4.26
C ASN A 108 -7.87 2.63 5.24
N ALA A 109 -7.35 1.41 5.23
CA ALA A 109 -6.23 1.02 6.10
C ALA A 109 -4.93 1.76 5.77
N ALA A 110 -4.64 2.00 4.49
CA ALA A 110 -3.49 2.78 4.06
C ALA A 110 -3.67 4.27 4.36
N HIS A 111 -4.85 4.83 4.05
CA HIS A 111 -5.16 6.24 4.18
C HIS A 111 -5.12 6.73 5.63
N VAL A 112 -5.66 5.97 6.59
CA VAL A 112 -5.56 6.32 8.03
C VAL A 112 -4.11 6.29 8.52
N ASN A 113 -3.23 5.59 7.81
CA ASN A 113 -1.79 5.57 8.06
C ASN A 113 -1.00 6.53 7.15
N GLY A 114 -1.69 7.38 6.39
CA GLY A 114 -1.08 8.39 5.53
C GLY A 114 -0.30 7.81 4.34
N VAL A 115 -0.62 6.60 3.90
CA VAL A 115 0.04 5.92 2.77
C VAL A 115 -0.84 6.04 1.50
N PRO A 116 -0.34 6.69 0.42
CA PRO A 116 -0.96 6.68 -0.89
C PRO A 116 -1.16 5.28 -1.45
N VAL A 117 -2.27 5.07 -2.16
CA VAL A 117 -2.63 3.78 -2.74
C VAL A 117 -2.71 3.84 -4.26
N LEU A 118 -2.06 2.89 -4.93
CA LEU A 118 -2.18 2.71 -6.38
C LEU A 118 -2.97 1.44 -6.71
N GLY A 119 -3.85 1.56 -7.71
CA GLY A 119 -4.38 0.40 -8.43
C GLY A 119 -3.37 -0.13 -9.44
N THR A 120 -3.70 -1.24 -10.08
CA THR A 120 -2.84 -1.87 -11.10
C THR A 120 -3.54 -1.88 -12.46
N ILE A 121 -2.80 -1.52 -13.51
CA ILE A 121 -3.16 -1.72 -14.92
C ILE A 121 -2.23 -2.82 -15.43
N ILE A 122 -2.78 -3.98 -15.78
CA ILE A 122 -1.97 -5.11 -16.23
C ILE A 122 -2.49 -5.69 -17.56
N THR A 123 -1.58 -6.11 -18.41
CA THR A 123 -1.91 -6.87 -19.63
C THR A 123 -0.96 -8.05 -19.73
N GLU A 124 -1.47 -9.25 -19.99
CA GLU A 124 -0.68 -10.49 -19.93
C GLU A 124 -0.94 -11.39 -21.14
N GLY A 125 0.13 -11.97 -21.69
CA GLY A 125 0.05 -12.97 -22.75
C GLY A 125 -0.66 -12.50 -24.02
N SER A 126 -1.30 -13.42 -24.74
CA SER A 126 -1.98 -13.13 -26.00
C SER A 126 -3.19 -12.20 -25.83
N ILE A 127 -3.96 -12.38 -24.76
CA ILE A 127 -5.13 -11.54 -24.45
C ILE A 127 -4.68 -10.09 -24.17
N GLY A 128 -3.60 -9.92 -23.40
CA GLY A 128 -3.01 -8.62 -23.12
C GLY A 128 -2.52 -7.90 -24.38
N ARG A 129 -1.90 -8.65 -25.31
CA ARG A 129 -1.47 -8.11 -26.61
C ARG A 129 -2.65 -7.56 -27.41
N GLU A 130 -3.72 -8.34 -27.60
CA GLU A 130 -4.91 -7.88 -28.31
C GLU A 130 -5.57 -6.66 -27.63
N LEU A 131 -5.54 -6.61 -26.30
CA LEU A 131 -6.04 -5.47 -25.53
C LEU A 131 -5.20 -4.23 -25.82
N CYS A 132 -3.87 -4.34 -25.78
CA CYS A 132 -2.96 -3.24 -26.09
C CYS A 132 -3.13 -2.73 -27.52
N GLU A 133 -3.27 -3.62 -28.50
CA GLU A 133 -3.54 -3.24 -29.90
C GLU A 133 -4.82 -2.40 -30.03
N LYS A 134 -5.87 -2.71 -29.25
CA LYS A 134 -7.11 -1.93 -29.20
C LYS A 134 -6.94 -0.60 -28.47
N LEU A 135 -6.32 -0.61 -27.29
CA LEU A 135 -6.11 0.57 -26.44
C LEU A 135 -5.24 1.62 -27.14
N LEU A 136 -4.18 1.17 -27.82
CA LEU A 136 -3.17 2.03 -28.46
C LEU A 136 -3.52 2.42 -29.90
N LYS A 137 -4.68 2.02 -30.40
CA LYS A 137 -5.09 2.19 -31.80
C LYS A 137 -5.21 3.66 -32.23
N SER A 138 -5.65 4.55 -31.35
CA SER A 138 -5.77 5.98 -31.63
C SER A 138 -5.67 6.84 -30.37
N ASP A 139 -5.35 8.13 -30.54
CA ASP A 139 -5.27 9.07 -29.41
C ASP A 139 -6.63 9.26 -28.73
N ASP A 140 -7.74 9.17 -29.46
CA ASP A 140 -9.09 9.27 -28.90
C ASP A 140 -9.40 8.13 -27.92
N ILE A 141 -8.97 6.90 -28.23
CA ILE A 141 -9.14 5.75 -27.33
C ILE A 141 -8.24 5.93 -26.11
N ILE A 142 -6.98 6.32 -26.30
CA ILE A 142 -6.04 6.61 -25.21
C ILE A 142 -6.62 7.67 -24.26
N ASN A 143 -7.16 8.77 -24.80
CA ASN A 143 -7.76 9.83 -24.01
C ASN A 143 -8.98 9.33 -23.23
N SER A 144 -9.88 8.59 -23.88
CA SER A 144 -11.07 8.03 -23.24
C SER A 144 -10.71 7.06 -22.11
N VAL A 145 -9.70 6.21 -22.32
CA VAL A 145 -9.17 5.30 -21.29
C VAL A 145 -8.59 6.10 -20.12
N CYS A 146 -7.76 7.11 -20.39
CA CYS A 146 -7.20 7.96 -19.34
C CYS A 146 -8.31 8.65 -18.53
N GLU A 147 -9.32 9.22 -19.19
CA GLU A 147 -10.46 9.85 -18.51
C GLU A 147 -11.19 8.89 -17.58
N LYS A 148 -11.41 7.63 -17.99
CA LYS A 148 -12.00 6.60 -17.15
C LYS A 148 -11.12 6.23 -15.95
N LEU A 149 -9.80 6.11 -16.17
CA LEU A 149 -8.85 5.87 -15.08
C LEU A 149 -8.81 7.02 -14.08
N ILE A 150 -8.95 8.28 -14.53
CA ILE A 150 -9.09 9.43 -13.63
C ILE A 150 -10.41 9.38 -12.87
N ALA A 151 -11.50 9.04 -13.55
CA ALA A 151 -12.83 8.95 -12.92
C ALA A 151 -12.87 7.86 -11.84
N LEU A 152 -12.28 6.70 -12.11
CA LEU A 152 -12.07 5.63 -11.12
C LEU A 152 -11.22 6.13 -9.95
N ALA A 153 -10.08 6.75 -10.23
CA ALA A 153 -9.18 7.23 -9.19
C ALA A 153 -9.87 8.25 -8.27
N LYS A 154 -10.68 9.16 -8.81
CA LYS A 154 -11.47 10.11 -8.01
C LYS A 154 -12.58 9.42 -7.21
N HIS A 155 -13.28 8.45 -7.80
CA HIS A 155 -14.42 7.78 -7.15
C HIS A 155 -14.00 6.90 -5.98
N TYR A 156 -12.89 6.18 -6.13
CA TYR A 156 -12.29 5.34 -5.09
C TYR A 156 -11.25 6.08 -4.25
N LYS A 157 -10.97 7.34 -4.55
CA LYS A 157 -9.96 8.19 -3.89
C LYS A 157 -8.55 7.56 -3.87
N ILE A 158 -8.11 6.92 -4.95
CA ILE A 158 -6.75 6.35 -5.04
C ILE A 158 -5.78 7.33 -5.72
N GLU A 159 -4.52 7.31 -5.33
CA GLU A 159 -3.48 8.22 -5.80
C GLU A 159 -2.82 7.79 -7.12
N GLY A 160 -3.29 6.71 -7.74
CA GLY A 160 -2.99 6.45 -9.15
C GLY A 160 -2.77 4.99 -9.49
N TRP A 161 -1.80 4.76 -10.38
CA TRP A 161 -1.74 3.52 -11.16
C TRP A 161 -0.32 3.00 -11.32
N PHE A 162 -0.14 1.73 -11.00
CA PHE A 162 1.00 0.92 -11.39
C PHE A 162 0.69 0.23 -12.72
N ILE A 163 1.57 0.37 -13.72
CA ILE A 163 1.39 -0.19 -15.06
C ILE A 163 2.35 -1.35 -15.25
N ASN A 164 1.81 -2.54 -15.50
CA ASN A 164 2.57 -3.75 -15.78
C ASN A 164 2.15 -4.37 -17.12
N ILE A 165 3.00 -4.26 -18.16
CA ILE A 165 2.70 -4.80 -19.48
C ILE A 165 3.52 -6.08 -19.68
N GLU A 166 2.92 -7.25 -19.43
CA GLU A 166 3.54 -8.59 -19.52
C GLU A 166 3.15 -9.30 -20.83
N ASN A 167 3.21 -8.55 -21.94
CA ASN A 167 3.07 -9.07 -23.30
C ASN A 167 3.89 -8.24 -24.28
N GLU A 168 4.24 -8.82 -25.43
CA GLU A 168 4.85 -8.06 -26.52
C GLU A 168 3.91 -6.97 -27.05
N ILE A 169 4.51 -5.89 -27.55
CA ILE A 169 3.85 -4.77 -28.20
C ILE A 169 4.47 -4.62 -29.59
N GLU A 170 3.66 -4.39 -30.62
CA GLU A 170 4.20 -4.07 -31.94
C GLU A 170 5.05 -2.78 -31.84
N GLU A 171 6.27 -2.79 -32.37
CA GLU A 171 7.21 -1.67 -32.27
C GLU A 171 6.60 -0.34 -32.73
N SER A 172 5.72 -0.38 -33.74
CA SER A 172 4.98 0.77 -34.27
C SER A 172 4.04 1.43 -33.24
N LEU A 173 3.60 0.70 -32.21
CA LEU A 173 2.72 1.15 -31.14
C LEU A 173 3.46 1.68 -29.91
N ILE A 174 4.78 1.52 -29.82
CA ILE A 174 5.57 2.02 -28.68
C ILE A 174 5.43 3.54 -28.46
N PRO A 175 5.45 4.38 -29.51
CA PRO A 175 5.17 5.81 -29.34
C PRO A 175 3.79 6.09 -28.73
N LYS A 176 2.78 5.27 -29.04
CA LYS A 176 1.42 5.39 -28.48
C LYS A 176 1.38 4.94 -27.02
N LEU A 177 2.12 3.90 -26.65
CA LEU A 177 2.24 3.47 -25.25
C LEU A 177 2.90 4.55 -24.38
N ILE A 178 4.00 5.15 -24.87
CA ILE A 178 4.65 6.29 -24.22
C ILE A 178 3.68 7.47 -24.11
N HIS A 179 2.90 7.75 -25.18
CA HIS A 179 1.87 8.79 -25.15
C HIS A 179 0.80 8.52 -24.08
N PHE A 180 0.30 7.28 -23.99
CA PHE A 180 -0.66 6.87 -22.96
C PHE A 180 -0.13 7.14 -21.55
N ILE A 181 1.11 6.69 -21.24
CA ILE A 181 1.72 6.89 -19.91
C ILE A 181 1.85 8.38 -19.59
N LYS A 182 2.35 9.20 -20.53
CA LYS A 182 2.50 10.65 -20.36
C LYS A 182 1.14 11.33 -20.14
N THR A 183 0.13 10.95 -20.92
CA THR A 183 -1.22 11.51 -20.83
C THR A 183 -1.88 11.16 -19.51
N LEU A 184 -1.83 9.88 -19.09
CA LEU A 184 -2.35 9.44 -17.79
C LEU A 184 -1.67 10.18 -16.64
N ARG A 185 -0.34 10.21 -16.62
CA ARG A 185 0.45 10.92 -15.60
C ARG A 185 0.06 12.39 -15.51
N ARG A 186 -0.03 13.09 -16.64
CA ARG A 186 -0.41 14.50 -16.67
C ARG A 186 -1.82 14.71 -16.09
N LEU A 187 -2.79 13.93 -16.55
CA LEU A 187 -4.20 14.10 -16.16
C LEU A 187 -4.44 13.77 -14.69
N ILE A 188 -3.77 12.74 -14.15
CA ILE A 188 -3.97 12.36 -12.75
C ILE A 188 -3.34 13.38 -11.80
N LYS A 189 -2.15 13.89 -12.11
CA LYS A 189 -1.49 14.93 -11.29
C LYS A 189 -2.21 16.27 -11.31
N GLN A 190 -3.02 16.54 -12.34
CA GLN A 190 -3.91 17.70 -12.38
C GLN A 190 -5.18 17.50 -11.54
N SER A 191 -5.48 16.25 -11.18
CA SER A 191 -6.76 15.86 -10.59
C SER A 191 -6.67 15.46 -9.12
N ILE A 192 -5.54 14.89 -8.70
CA ILE A 192 -5.38 14.23 -7.40
C ILE A 192 -4.02 14.65 -6.82
N ASN A 193 -4.02 15.05 -5.54
CA ASN A 193 -2.80 15.38 -4.81
C ASN A 193 -1.99 14.12 -4.52
N GLN A 194 -0.66 14.24 -4.47
CA GLN A 194 0.25 13.09 -4.25
C GLN A 194 0.13 11.99 -5.31
N ALA A 195 -0.48 12.28 -6.47
CA ALA A 195 -0.72 11.27 -7.49
C ALA A 195 0.56 10.78 -8.18
N GLN A 196 0.57 9.50 -8.52
CA GLN A 196 1.72 8.80 -9.09
C GLN A 196 1.29 7.81 -10.18
N VAL A 197 2.11 7.75 -11.24
CA VAL A 197 2.07 6.65 -12.22
C VAL A 197 3.41 5.91 -12.16
N LEU A 198 3.38 4.63 -11.84
CA LEU A 198 4.57 3.78 -11.78
C LEU A 198 4.59 2.80 -12.96
N TRP A 199 5.77 2.48 -13.46
CA TRP A 199 5.98 1.58 -14.60
C TRP A 199 6.77 0.35 -14.17
N TYR A 200 6.35 -0.85 -14.56
CA TYR A 200 7.14 -2.07 -14.36
C TYR A 200 8.15 -2.28 -15.50
N ASP A 201 9.37 -2.68 -15.17
CA ASP A 201 10.42 -3.02 -16.12
C ASP A 201 10.11 -4.30 -16.92
N SER A 202 9.23 -4.20 -17.91
CA SER A 202 8.78 -5.32 -18.74
C SER A 202 9.12 -5.15 -20.22
N VAL A 203 8.29 -4.43 -20.98
CA VAL A 203 8.52 -4.20 -22.41
C VAL A 203 9.59 -3.15 -22.64
N THR A 204 10.41 -3.39 -23.65
CA THR A 204 11.47 -2.47 -24.08
C THR A 204 10.94 -1.48 -25.13
N ILE A 205 11.73 -0.45 -25.45
CA ILE A 205 11.41 0.49 -26.54
C ILE A 205 11.31 -0.18 -27.92
N GLU A 206 11.80 -1.40 -28.07
CA GLU A 206 11.66 -2.23 -29.28
C GLU A 206 10.34 -3.04 -29.27
N GLY A 207 9.52 -2.91 -28.22
CA GLY A 207 8.26 -3.63 -28.03
C GLY A 207 8.37 -5.07 -27.56
N SER A 208 9.60 -5.58 -27.43
CA SER A 208 9.87 -6.92 -26.88
C SER A 208 9.63 -6.97 -25.38
N LEU A 209 8.90 -7.98 -24.90
CA LEU A 209 8.78 -8.30 -23.47
C LEU A 209 10.11 -8.89 -22.98
N LYS A 210 10.91 -8.07 -22.30
CA LYS A 210 12.22 -8.46 -21.80
C LYS A 210 12.60 -7.59 -20.61
N TRP A 211 12.44 -8.14 -19.41
CA TRP A 211 12.86 -7.49 -18.17
C TRP A 211 14.37 -7.21 -18.21
N GLN A 212 14.75 -5.95 -17.93
CA GLN A 212 16.14 -5.51 -17.99
C GLN A 212 16.86 -5.69 -16.65
N ASN A 213 16.10 -5.79 -15.56
CA ASN A 213 16.56 -5.82 -14.17
C ASN A 213 17.33 -4.55 -13.75
N CYS A 214 17.44 -3.57 -14.64
CA CYS A 214 18.13 -2.30 -14.45
C CYS A 214 17.44 -1.20 -15.25
N LEU A 215 17.63 0.04 -14.83
CA LEU A 215 17.35 1.20 -15.67
C LEU A 215 18.47 1.33 -16.71
N ASN A 216 18.12 1.29 -18.00
CA ASN A 216 19.07 1.40 -19.10
C ASN A 216 18.42 2.03 -20.35
N ASN A 217 19.15 2.07 -21.47
CA ASN A 217 18.67 2.66 -22.72
C ASN A 217 17.43 1.96 -23.34
N ARG A 218 17.09 0.74 -22.92
CA ARG A 218 15.94 -0.02 -23.43
C ARG A 218 14.64 0.30 -22.71
N ASN A 219 14.68 0.92 -21.53
CA ASN A 219 13.49 1.28 -20.74
C ASN A 219 13.47 2.73 -20.22
N VAL A 220 14.54 3.51 -20.45
CA VAL A 220 14.64 4.91 -19.98
C VAL A 220 13.52 5.82 -20.49
N ASP A 221 13.00 5.57 -21.69
CA ASP A 221 11.90 6.38 -22.25
C ASP A 221 10.59 6.20 -21.47
N PHE A 222 10.34 4.98 -20.96
CA PHE A 222 9.22 4.74 -20.05
C PHE A 222 9.45 5.41 -18.70
N PHE A 223 10.66 5.29 -18.15
CA PHE A 223 11.03 5.92 -16.88
C PHE A 223 10.86 7.45 -16.91
N GLN A 224 11.26 8.12 -17.99
CA GLN A 224 11.06 9.57 -18.14
C GLN A 224 9.59 9.96 -18.32
N SER A 225 8.74 9.01 -18.74
CA SER A 225 7.32 9.22 -19.00
C SER A 225 6.45 9.05 -17.75
N CYS A 226 6.92 8.33 -16.74
CA CYS A 226 6.23 8.03 -15.48
C CYS A 226 6.86 8.74 -14.26
N ASP A 227 6.29 8.53 -13.06
CA ASP A 227 6.82 9.04 -11.80
C ASP A 227 7.87 8.13 -11.15
N GLY A 228 7.96 6.88 -11.58
CA GLY A 228 9.05 5.98 -11.20
C GLY A 228 8.97 4.62 -11.89
N ILE A 229 10.08 3.90 -11.86
CA ILE A 229 10.19 2.56 -12.44
C ILE A 229 10.38 1.52 -11.34
N PHE A 230 9.59 0.46 -11.39
CA PHE A 230 9.75 -0.76 -10.63
C PHE A 230 10.60 -1.72 -11.48
N LEU A 231 11.85 -1.95 -11.07
CA LEU A 231 12.75 -2.88 -11.76
C LEU A 231 12.43 -4.33 -11.41
N ASN A 232 12.56 -5.23 -12.38
CA ASN A 232 12.38 -6.66 -12.15
C ASN A 232 13.40 -7.20 -11.13
N TYR A 233 13.04 -8.29 -10.45
CA TYR A 233 13.72 -8.77 -9.24
C TYR A 233 14.93 -9.70 -9.49
N THR A 234 15.32 -9.97 -10.75
CA THR A 234 16.46 -10.86 -11.08
C THR A 234 17.77 -10.10 -11.41
N TRP A 235 17.98 -8.96 -10.74
CA TRP A 235 19.14 -8.08 -10.90
C TRP A 235 20.44 -8.64 -10.30
N LYS A 236 21.57 -8.07 -10.73
CA LYS A 236 22.93 -8.31 -10.24
C LYS A 236 23.56 -7.01 -9.72
N ASP A 237 24.71 -7.12 -9.06
CA ASP A 237 25.41 -5.95 -8.48
C ASP A 237 25.69 -4.83 -9.50
N ASP A 238 26.06 -5.17 -10.74
CA ASP A 238 26.32 -4.16 -11.77
C ASP A 238 25.03 -3.53 -12.31
N ASP A 239 23.90 -4.25 -12.28
CA ASP A 239 22.59 -3.72 -12.64
C ASP A 239 22.17 -2.59 -11.69
N LEU A 240 22.45 -2.76 -10.38
CA LEU A 240 22.22 -1.73 -9.36
C LEU A 240 23.08 -0.49 -9.60
N LYS A 241 24.38 -0.66 -9.82
CA LYS A 241 25.30 0.47 -10.07
C LYS A 241 24.91 1.23 -11.33
N ASN A 242 24.62 0.52 -12.42
CA ASN A 242 24.20 1.12 -13.68
C ASN A 242 22.90 1.90 -13.52
N SER A 243 21.93 1.34 -12.79
CA SER A 243 20.66 2.00 -12.52
C SER A 243 20.85 3.27 -11.69
N ARG A 244 21.67 3.19 -10.63
CA ARG A 244 22.03 4.34 -9.78
C ARG A 244 22.67 5.45 -10.59
N ASP A 245 23.70 5.13 -11.38
CA ASP A 245 24.48 6.13 -12.11
C ASP A 245 23.63 6.82 -13.18
N LEU A 246 22.80 6.06 -13.91
CA LEU A 246 21.87 6.63 -14.87
C LEU A 246 20.79 7.48 -14.17
N ALA A 247 20.17 7.00 -13.09
CA ALA A 247 19.15 7.75 -12.36
C ALA A 247 19.70 9.03 -11.72
N LEU A 248 20.95 8.99 -11.21
CA LEU A 248 21.68 10.18 -10.74
C LEU A 248 21.88 11.19 -11.87
N SER A 249 22.32 10.75 -13.05
CA SER A 249 22.51 11.64 -14.21
C SER A 249 21.21 12.32 -14.66
N LEU A 250 20.06 11.68 -14.38
CA LEU A 250 18.72 12.20 -14.66
C LEU A 250 18.10 12.99 -13.49
N GLY A 251 18.77 13.08 -12.34
CA GLY A 251 18.26 13.74 -11.14
C GLY A 251 17.05 13.05 -10.50
N ARG A 252 16.90 11.73 -10.70
CA ARG A 252 15.72 10.94 -10.29
C ARG A 252 16.09 9.65 -9.56
N LEU A 253 17.15 9.70 -8.73
CA LEU A 253 17.67 8.52 -8.02
C LEU A 253 16.59 7.75 -7.24
N ASN A 254 15.78 8.46 -6.45
CA ASN A 254 14.76 7.85 -5.58
C ASN A 254 13.50 7.37 -6.34
N ASP A 255 13.43 7.58 -7.66
CA ASP A 255 12.31 7.13 -8.49
C ASP A 255 12.59 5.76 -9.16
N VAL A 256 13.75 5.16 -8.88
CA VAL A 256 14.07 3.78 -9.27
C VAL A 256 13.86 2.86 -8.08
N TYR A 257 12.81 2.04 -8.15
CA TYR A 257 12.45 1.07 -7.13
C TYR A 257 12.91 -0.33 -7.57
N VAL A 258 13.89 -0.88 -6.87
CA VAL A 258 14.46 -2.18 -7.20
C VAL A 258 13.57 -3.29 -6.63
N GLY A 259 13.11 -4.20 -7.49
CA GLY A 259 12.24 -5.30 -7.13
C GLY A 259 12.89 -6.32 -6.19
N VAL A 260 12.13 -6.73 -5.18
CA VAL A 260 12.46 -7.78 -4.23
C VAL A 260 11.24 -8.71 -4.13
N ASP A 261 11.31 -9.88 -4.77
CA ASP A 261 10.24 -10.88 -4.72
C ASP A 261 10.32 -11.74 -3.47
N VAL A 262 9.43 -11.52 -2.50
CA VAL A 262 9.49 -12.23 -1.22
C VAL A 262 9.36 -13.76 -1.37
N PHE A 263 8.83 -14.27 -2.48
CA PHE A 263 8.84 -15.72 -2.77
C PHE A 263 10.19 -16.28 -3.23
N GLY A 264 11.17 -15.43 -3.53
CA GLY A 264 12.53 -15.84 -3.86
C GLY A 264 12.71 -16.31 -5.31
N ARG A 265 11.81 -15.96 -6.25
CA ARG A 265 11.85 -16.48 -7.63
C ARG A 265 12.97 -15.81 -8.43
N GLY A 266 14.18 -16.35 -8.34
CA GLY A 266 15.33 -15.90 -9.12
C GLY A 266 15.97 -14.59 -8.62
N MET A 267 15.53 -14.07 -7.47
CA MET A 267 16.15 -12.90 -6.84
C MET A 267 17.40 -13.26 -6.04
N PHE A 268 18.21 -12.24 -5.74
CA PHE A 268 19.31 -12.36 -4.80
C PHE A 268 18.81 -12.71 -3.39
N GLY A 269 19.36 -13.74 -2.74
CA GLY A 269 19.06 -14.05 -1.34
C GLY A 269 17.82 -14.92 -1.10
N ASP A 270 17.28 -15.60 -2.12
CA ASP A 270 16.23 -16.65 -2.01
C ASP A 270 14.88 -16.23 -1.38
N GLY A 271 14.65 -14.94 -1.09
CA GLY A 271 13.39 -14.44 -0.53
C GLY A 271 13.12 -14.88 0.93
N GLY A 272 11.85 -14.90 1.32
CA GLY A 272 11.38 -15.25 2.67
C GLY A 272 12.08 -14.45 3.76
N PHE A 273 12.50 -15.10 4.84
CA PHE A 273 13.26 -14.44 5.91
C PHE A 273 14.65 -13.93 5.51
N LYS A 274 15.15 -14.27 4.32
CA LYS A 274 16.42 -13.76 3.77
C LYS A 274 16.23 -12.58 2.82
N THR A 275 15.00 -12.07 2.68
CA THR A 275 14.66 -10.89 1.87
C THR A 275 15.53 -9.67 2.22
N ASN A 276 15.95 -9.56 3.48
CA ASN A 276 16.84 -8.50 3.95
C ASN A 276 18.18 -8.44 3.19
N LEU A 277 18.73 -9.58 2.74
CA LEU A 277 20.00 -9.63 2.01
C LEU A 277 19.94 -8.85 0.69
N ALA A 278 18.81 -8.91 -0.02
CA ALA A 278 18.58 -8.12 -1.23
C ALA A 278 18.38 -6.63 -0.90
N ILE A 279 17.61 -6.34 0.15
CA ILE A 279 17.39 -4.97 0.62
C ILE A 279 18.71 -4.28 0.99
N ASP A 280 19.62 -4.98 1.67
CA ASP A 280 20.92 -4.44 2.06
C ASP A 280 21.75 -4.04 0.83
N LYS A 281 21.77 -4.88 -0.21
CA LYS A 281 22.43 -4.58 -1.50
C LYS A 281 21.84 -3.37 -2.21
N ILE A 282 20.52 -3.21 -2.16
CA ILE A 282 19.83 -2.06 -2.75
C ILE A 282 20.19 -0.77 -1.99
N ARG A 283 20.22 -0.82 -0.65
CA ARG A 283 20.60 0.31 0.21
C ARG A 283 22.05 0.75 0.04
N GLU A 284 22.97 -0.20 -0.14
CA GLU A 284 24.38 0.10 -0.47
C GLU A 284 24.51 0.97 -1.74
N ASN A 285 23.49 0.96 -2.61
CA ASN A 285 23.43 1.76 -3.83
C ASN A 285 22.51 2.98 -3.74
N LEU A 286 21.92 3.26 -2.57
CA LEU A 286 21.00 4.38 -2.33
C LEU A 286 19.77 4.39 -3.26
N LEU A 287 19.35 3.20 -3.71
CA LEU A 287 18.17 3.04 -4.55
C LEU A 287 16.93 2.76 -3.71
N SER A 288 15.75 3.11 -4.24
CA SER A 288 14.47 2.77 -3.60
C SER A 288 14.17 1.28 -3.73
N ILE A 289 13.32 0.76 -2.85
CA ILE A 289 13.01 -0.66 -2.73
C ILE A 289 11.55 -0.89 -3.14
N ALA A 290 11.30 -1.95 -3.91
CA ALA A 290 9.96 -2.46 -4.16
C ALA A 290 9.79 -3.88 -3.64
N ILE A 291 9.05 -4.03 -2.54
CA ILE A 291 8.77 -5.34 -1.92
C ILE A 291 7.55 -5.94 -2.63
N PHE A 292 7.76 -7.04 -3.36
CA PHE A 292 6.72 -7.74 -4.09
C PHE A 292 6.25 -8.99 -3.35
N ALA A 293 4.94 -9.20 -3.33
CA ALA A 293 4.28 -10.39 -2.79
C ALA A 293 4.61 -10.72 -1.31
N PRO A 294 4.54 -9.75 -0.37
CA PRO A 294 4.69 -10.05 1.06
C PRO A 294 3.54 -10.90 1.62
N GLY A 295 2.53 -11.24 0.81
CA GLY A 295 1.55 -12.30 1.08
C GLY A 295 2.21 -13.64 1.43
N TRP A 296 3.46 -13.85 0.99
CA TRP A 296 4.33 -14.98 1.36
C TRP A 296 4.24 -15.38 2.83
N VAL A 297 4.19 -14.43 3.76
CA VAL A 297 4.12 -14.73 5.20
C VAL A 297 2.90 -15.61 5.51
N LEU A 298 1.72 -15.27 4.99
CA LEU A 298 0.51 -16.07 5.22
C LEU A 298 0.48 -17.30 4.32
N GLU A 299 0.89 -17.16 3.06
CA GLU A 299 0.80 -18.25 2.09
C GLU A 299 1.73 -19.42 2.40
N ILE A 300 2.92 -19.14 2.95
CA ILE A 300 3.95 -20.15 3.22
C ILE A 300 3.98 -20.57 4.69
N LEU A 301 3.83 -19.64 5.64
CA LEU A 301 3.90 -19.97 7.07
C LEU A 301 2.52 -20.32 7.66
N GLY A 302 1.44 -19.98 6.94
CA GLY A 302 0.07 -20.24 7.35
C GLY A 302 -0.50 -19.21 8.33
N PRO A 303 -1.80 -19.32 8.65
CA PRO A 303 -2.49 -18.38 9.53
C PRO A 303 -2.08 -18.52 11.01
N ASN A 304 -1.57 -19.69 11.38
CA ASN A 304 -1.06 -19.95 12.71
C ASN A 304 0.09 -18.99 13.02
N ASP A 305 -0.05 -18.22 14.09
CA ASP A 305 0.96 -17.26 14.54
C ASP A 305 1.33 -16.19 13.48
N PHE A 306 0.40 -15.90 12.55
CA PHE A 306 0.62 -14.95 11.46
C PHE A 306 1.13 -13.59 11.93
N THR A 307 0.60 -13.05 13.04
CA THR A 307 1.05 -11.77 13.60
C THR A 307 2.53 -11.80 13.92
N ASN A 308 3.00 -12.78 14.71
CA ASN A 308 4.40 -12.84 15.12
C ASN A 308 5.32 -13.15 13.94
N ASN A 309 4.87 -14.00 13.01
CA ASN A 309 5.60 -14.25 11.75
C ASN A 309 5.73 -12.99 10.89
N GLN A 310 4.69 -12.16 10.81
CA GLN A 310 4.72 -10.90 10.10
C GLN A 310 5.65 -9.90 10.79
N ILE A 311 5.53 -9.72 12.11
CA ILE A 311 6.44 -8.89 12.92
C ILE A 311 7.89 -9.30 12.70
N LYS A 312 8.19 -10.60 12.80
CA LYS A 312 9.52 -11.14 12.58
C LYS A 312 10.01 -10.82 11.16
N PHE A 313 9.22 -11.10 10.13
CA PHE A 313 9.61 -10.84 8.75
C PHE A 313 9.97 -9.36 8.52
N TRP A 314 9.09 -8.44 8.91
CA TRP A 314 9.32 -7.00 8.70
C TRP A 314 10.45 -6.44 9.55
N ARG A 315 10.68 -6.98 10.76
CA ARG A 315 11.83 -6.64 11.61
C ARG A 315 13.16 -7.02 10.95
N GLU A 316 13.24 -8.20 10.32
CA GLU A 316 14.46 -8.63 9.62
C GLU A 316 14.83 -7.72 8.44
N LEU A 317 13.86 -7.04 7.81
CA LEU A 317 14.14 -6.11 6.71
C LEU A 317 14.87 -4.83 7.17
N GLN A 318 14.86 -4.55 8.48
CA GLN A 318 15.53 -3.39 9.09
C GLN A 318 15.21 -2.06 8.36
N LEU A 319 13.96 -1.86 7.94
CA LEU A 319 13.53 -0.65 7.25
C LEU A 319 13.45 0.54 8.21
N GLU A 320 13.81 1.71 7.70
CA GLU A 320 13.60 2.96 8.41
C GLU A 320 12.15 3.40 8.30
N ILE A 321 11.69 4.13 9.31
CA ILE A 321 10.38 4.78 9.25
C ILE A 321 10.40 5.81 8.12
N ARG A 322 9.38 5.78 7.26
CA ARG A 322 9.28 6.60 6.05
C ARG A 322 8.42 7.83 6.22
N HIS A 323 7.46 7.78 7.15
CA HIS A 323 6.61 8.91 7.46
C HIS A 323 6.04 8.85 8.88
N SER A 324 5.38 9.93 9.31
CA SER A 324 4.75 10.01 10.63
C SER A 324 3.53 10.94 10.64
N PRO A 325 2.53 10.68 11.49
CA PRO A 325 1.37 11.56 11.67
C PRO A 325 1.77 12.99 12.02
N LYS A 326 1.09 13.99 11.43
CA LYS A 326 1.40 15.42 11.65
C LYS A 326 0.20 16.30 12.03
N VAL A 327 -1.00 15.73 12.03
CA VAL A 327 -2.25 16.47 12.28
C VAL A 327 -2.80 16.14 13.65
N LEU A 328 -3.29 17.16 14.36
CA LEU A 328 -4.08 17.03 15.59
C LEU A 328 -5.54 17.43 15.33
N PRO A 329 -6.53 16.82 16.02
CA PRO A 329 -6.36 15.74 17.00
C PRO A 329 -5.95 14.42 16.34
N PHE A 330 -5.13 13.64 17.03
CA PHE A 330 -4.72 12.30 16.62
C PHE A 330 -5.21 11.30 17.67
N SER A 331 -5.83 10.20 17.23
CA SER A 331 -6.32 9.13 18.09
C SER A 331 -6.10 7.78 17.42
N THR A 332 -5.79 6.76 18.22
CA THR A 332 -5.78 5.37 17.77
C THR A 332 -6.19 4.46 18.91
N ASN A 333 -6.90 3.37 18.57
CA ASN A 333 -7.16 2.24 19.45
C ASN A 333 -6.28 1.02 19.09
N PHE A 334 -5.35 1.18 18.14
CA PHE A 334 -4.41 0.17 17.64
C PHE A 334 -5.05 -1.06 16.96
N CYS A 335 -6.37 -1.06 16.76
CA CYS A 335 -7.07 -2.16 16.09
C CYS A 335 -6.57 -2.30 14.65
N GLN A 336 -6.21 -3.51 14.24
CA GLN A 336 -5.73 -3.84 12.88
C GLN A 336 -6.86 -4.32 11.96
N GLY A 337 -8.11 -4.00 12.29
CA GLY A 337 -9.27 -4.38 11.48
C GLY A 337 -9.66 -5.86 11.56
N PHE A 338 -9.40 -6.53 12.69
CA PHE A 338 -9.82 -7.91 12.91
C PHE A 338 -10.03 -8.20 14.40
N GLY A 339 -10.75 -9.28 14.72
CA GLY A 339 -10.82 -9.77 16.10
C GLY A 339 -11.67 -11.03 16.24
N LEU A 340 -11.51 -11.73 17.38
CA LEU A 340 -12.37 -12.86 17.77
C LEU A 340 -13.74 -12.38 18.31
N SER A 341 -13.79 -11.12 18.72
CA SER A 341 -14.98 -10.43 19.22
C SER A 341 -14.86 -8.95 18.83
N LYS A 342 -15.98 -8.21 18.90
CA LYS A 342 -15.99 -6.76 18.71
C LYS A 342 -16.34 -6.08 20.01
N PHE A 343 -15.62 -5.01 20.32
CA PHE A 343 -15.77 -4.21 21.52
C PHE A 343 -16.14 -2.77 21.16
N VAL A 344 -16.96 -2.16 22.02
CA VAL A 344 -17.29 -0.73 21.99
C VAL A 344 -17.29 -0.22 23.42
N ASN A 345 -16.51 0.82 23.71
CA ASN A 345 -16.34 1.38 25.06
C ASN A 345 -16.00 0.33 26.14
N GLY A 346 -15.18 -0.68 25.81
CA GLY A 346 -14.78 -1.77 26.71
C GLY A 346 -15.82 -2.90 26.85
N CYS A 347 -16.98 -2.78 26.22
CA CYS A 347 -18.03 -3.79 26.27
C CYS A 347 -17.97 -4.67 25.02
N LYS A 348 -17.97 -5.99 25.19
CA LYS A 348 -18.11 -6.94 24.09
C LYS A 348 -19.52 -6.81 23.49
N VAL A 349 -19.62 -6.28 22.27
CA VAL A 349 -20.89 -6.10 21.54
C VAL A 349 -21.16 -7.20 20.52
N GLN A 350 -20.12 -7.95 20.12
CA GLN A 350 -20.23 -9.10 19.23
C GLN A 350 -19.28 -10.20 19.70
N ASP A 351 -19.81 -11.41 19.90
CA ASP A 351 -19.04 -12.60 20.26
C ASP A 351 -18.87 -13.52 19.05
N LYS A 352 -18.34 -12.96 17.96
CA LYS A 352 -18.05 -13.67 16.71
C LYS A 352 -16.81 -13.04 16.06
N SER A 353 -15.97 -13.90 15.49
CA SER A 353 -14.86 -13.54 14.61
C SER A 353 -15.28 -12.57 13.51
N TRP A 354 -14.40 -11.63 13.18
CA TRP A 354 -14.61 -10.65 12.12
C TRP A 354 -13.29 -10.12 11.55
N PHE A 355 -13.36 -9.67 10.31
CA PHE A 355 -12.28 -9.03 9.56
C PHE A 355 -12.85 -7.90 8.70
N ASN A 356 -12.29 -6.70 8.85
CA ASN A 356 -12.56 -5.55 7.99
C ASN A 356 -11.42 -4.52 8.15
N LEU A 357 -10.53 -4.46 7.16
CA LEU A 357 -9.38 -3.54 7.20
C LEU A 357 -9.79 -2.07 7.20
N SER A 358 -11.02 -1.71 6.80
CA SER A 358 -11.54 -0.34 6.96
C SER A 358 -11.63 0.11 8.42
N LEU A 359 -11.63 -0.84 9.37
CA LEU A 359 -11.64 -0.58 10.81
C LEU A 359 -10.22 -0.62 11.41
N SER A 360 -9.18 -0.64 10.55
CA SER A 360 -7.79 -0.51 10.98
C SER A 360 -7.51 0.91 11.45
N ASN A 361 -6.64 1.04 12.44
CA ASN A 361 -6.14 2.30 12.96
C ASN A 361 -4.59 2.30 12.95
N THR A 362 -3.99 3.45 13.19
CA THR A 362 -2.53 3.55 13.30
C THR A 362 -1.98 2.64 14.38
N THR A 363 -1.03 1.77 14.02
CA THR A 363 -0.45 0.76 14.91
C THR A 363 0.77 1.28 15.69
N THR A 364 1.33 0.43 16.55
CA THR A 364 2.56 0.75 17.29
C THR A 364 3.75 0.86 16.35
N ARG A 365 4.79 1.59 16.78
CA ARG A 365 6.00 1.79 15.99
C ARG A 365 6.89 0.55 15.93
N ASN A 366 7.06 -0.11 17.08
CA ASN A 366 8.15 -1.06 17.30
C ASN A 366 7.72 -2.53 17.18
N TYR A 367 6.44 -2.79 16.86
CA TYR A 367 5.87 -4.11 16.56
C TYR A 367 6.47 -5.24 17.40
N VAL A 368 5.92 -5.47 18.58
CA VAL A 368 6.49 -6.45 19.52
C VAL A 368 5.70 -7.76 19.46
N GLU A 369 6.42 -8.88 19.53
CA GLU A 369 5.83 -10.21 19.59
C GLU A 369 4.85 -10.31 20.77
N ASP A 370 3.71 -10.94 20.54
CA ASP A 370 2.63 -11.11 21.52
C ASP A 370 2.02 -9.79 22.08
N GLU A 371 2.20 -8.66 21.37
CA GLU A 371 1.59 -7.37 21.73
C GLU A 371 0.07 -7.36 21.53
N ILE A 372 -0.47 -8.13 20.57
CA ILE A 372 -1.90 -8.15 20.29
C ILE A 372 -2.65 -8.96 21.35
N PHE A 373 -3.62 -8.33 22.01
CA PHE A 373 -4.48 -8.99 23.00
C PHE A 373 -5.94 -9.05 22.54
N LEU A 374 -6.35 -10.23 22.07
CA LEU A 374 -7.67 -10.45 21.45
C LEU A 374 -8.82 -10.64 22.46
N GLN A 375 -8.51 -10.90 23.73
CA GLN A 375 -9.55 -11.20 24.73
C GLN A 375 -10.24 -9.96 25.28
N ASP A 376 -9.67 -8.77 25.08
CA ASP A 376 -10.22 -7.51 25.60
C ASP A 376 -9.76 -6.33 24.74
N ALA A 377 -10.65 -5.36 24.55
CA ALA A 377 -10.37 -4.13 23.83
C ALA A 377 -11.30 -3.01 24.30
N PHE A 378 -10.88 -1.75 24.16
CA PHE A 378 -11.79 -0.63 24.37
C PHE A 378 -12.73 -0.49 23.16
N ASP A 379 -12.18 -0.31 21.96
CA ASP A 379 -12.91 -0.31 20.71
C ASP A 379 -12.23 -1.21 19.69
N GLY A 380 -13.01 -1.85 18.82
CA GLY A 380 -12.48 -2.72 17.77
C GLY A 380 -12.33 -4.17 18.23
N GLY A 381 -11.27 -4.85 17.82
CA GLY A 381 -11.15 -6.32 17.94
C GLY A 381 -10.05 -6.80 18.87
N HIS A 382 -9.12 -5.92 19.23
CA HIS A 382 -8.05 -6.21 20.17
C HIS A 382 -7.52 -4.92 20.80
N SER A 383 -6.84 -5.07 21.94
CA SER A 383 -5.97 -4.03 22.50
C SER A 383 -4.50 -4.40 22.30
N ILE A 384 -3.61 -3.52 22.74
CA ILE A 384 -2.18 -3.83 22.89
C ILE A 384 -1.89 -4.18 24.34
N ARG A 385 -1.15 -5.28 24.56
CA ARG A 385 -0.67 -5.73 25.86
C ARG A 385 0.79 -5.33 26.01
N MET A 386 1.09 -4.63 27.09
CA MET A 386 2.44 -4.20 27.45
C MET A 386 2.89 -4.92 28.71
N VAL A 387 4.07 -5.54 28.64
CA VAL A 387 4.75 -6.17 29.78
C VAL A 387 6.17 -5.61 29.81
N ASP A 388 6.58 -5.02 30.94
CA ASP A 388 7.92 -4.42 31.13
C ASP A 388 8.37 -3.49 29.99
N TRP A 389 7.46 -2.63 29.52
CA TRP A 389 7.64 -1.81 28.33
C TRP A 389 8.35 -0.48 28.60
N ASN A 390 9.46 -0.21 27.90
CA ASN A 390 10.21 1.05 27.99
C ASN A 390 10.50 1.71 26.62
N GLU A 391 9.86 1.22 25.56
CA GLU A 391 10.10 1.67 24.19
C GLU A 391 9.05 2.69 23.71
N PRO A 392 9.36 3.56 22.72
CA PRO A 392 8.36 4.46 22.14
C PRO A 392 7.23 3.69 21.45
N ILE A 393 5.97 4.01 21.79
CA ILE A 393 4.78 3.37 21.19
C ILE A 393 4.45 4.00 19.83
N LEU A 394 4.59 5.32 19.71
CA LEU A 394 4.26 6.09 18.52
C LEU A 394 5.38 7.10 18.20
N SER A 395 5.43 7.56 16.96
CA SER A 395 6.26 8.69 16.54
C SER A 395 5.43 9.62 15.68
N CYS A 396 5.38 10.88 16.06
CA CYS A 396 4.52 11.90 15.48
C CYS A 396 5.29 13.22 15.33
N TYR A 397 4.84 14.07 14.40
CA TYR A 397 5.42 15.38 14.10
C TYR A 397 4.32 16.45 14.17
N PHE A 398 3.80 16.69 15.36
CA PHE A 398 2.76 17.70 15.58
C PHE A 398 3.37 19.07 15.81
N ASN A 399 2.81 20.08 15.14
CA ASN A 399 3.06 21.47 15.49
C ASN A 399 2.18 21.83 16.70
N LEU A 400 2.80 22.30 17.78
CA LEU A 400 2.11 22.64 19.02
C LEU A 400 2.13 24.16 19.22
N ASP A 401 1.00 24.80 18.94
CA ASP A 401 0.82 26.24 19.24
C ASP A 401 0.42 26.49 20.70
N PHE A 402 -0.04 25.45 21.40
CA PHE A 402 -0.53 25.46 22.79
C PHE A 402 -0.14 24.16 23.52
N GLY A 403 -0.68 23.94 24.72
CA GLY A 403 -0.41 22.72 25.51
C GLY A 403 -0.96 21.43 24.88
N LEU A 404 -0.22 20.33 25.05
CA LEU A 404 -0.65 19.00 24.59
C LEU A 404 -1.48 18.31 25.68
N VAL A 405 -2.67 17.82 25.31
CA VAL A 405 -3.47 16.90 26.14
C VAL A 405 -3.32 15.50 25.57
N ILE A 406 -3.05 14.53 26.43
CA ILE A 406 -2.94 13.12 26.08
C ILE A 406 -3.93 12.36 26.95
N ASP A 407 -4.90 11.73 26.29
CA ASP A 407 -5.82 10.81 26.93
C ASP A 407 -5.37 9.36 26.65
N LEU A 408 -5.18 8.61 27.73
CA LEU A 408 -4.82 7.19 27.66
C LEU A 408 -5.90 6.35 28.34
N ILE A 409 -6.47 5.44 27.58
CA ILE A 409 -7.39 4.43 28.09
C ILE A 409 -6.61 3.13 28.24
N TYR A 410 -6.53 2.61 29.46
CA TYR A 410 -5.77 1.40 29.77
C TYR A 410 -6.49 0.57 30.82
N LYS A 411 -6.13 -0.72 30.88
CA LYS A 411 -6.59 -1.66 31.89
C LYS A 411 -5.39 -2.40 32.45
N VAL A 412 -5.26 -2.39 33.78
CA VAL A 412 -4.20 -3.12 34.48
C VAL A 412 -4.70 -4.53 34.84
N THR A 413 -3.92 -5.54 34.47
CA THR A 413 -4.16 -6.95 34.83
C THR A 413 -3.04 -7.42 35.78
N GLY A 414 -3.40 -7.92 36.97
CA GLY A 414 -2.42 -8.38 37.97
C GLY A 414 -2.82 -8.11 39.43
N SER A 415 -2.10 -8.74 40.38
CA SER A 415 -2.45 -8.79 41.81
C SER A 415 -2.12 -7.53 42.61
N SER A 416 -1.34 -6.59 42.05
CA SER A 416 -0.89 -5.37 42.74
C SER A 416 -1.29 -4.11 41.96
N LYS A 417 -2.53 -3.65 42.16
CA LYS A 417 -3.10 -2.48 41.46
C LYS A 417 -2.44 -1.14 41.82
N ALA A 418 -1.74 -1.06 42.96
CA ALA A 418 -1.17 0.19 43.48
C ALA A 418 0.20 0.58 42.87
N LEU A 419 0.85 -0.31 42.11
CA LEU A 419 2.20 -0.12 41.56
C LEU A 419 2.25 0.03 40.02
N MET A 420 1.11 0.17 39.35
CA MET A 420 0.99 -0.01 37.89
C MET A 420 0.28 1.15 37.17
N THR A 421 0.48 2.40 37.60
CA THR A 421 0.07 3.56 36.78
C THR A 421 1.10 3.75 35.66
N PRO A 422 0.71 3.72 34.38
CA PRO A 422 1.63 3.98 33.28
C PRO A 422 2.16 5.42 33.39
N LYS A 423 3.48 5.58 33.32
CA LYS A 423 4.12 6.89 33.21
C LYS A 423 4.21 7.26 31.74
N ILE A 424 3.69 8.42 31.35
CA ILE A 424 3.68 8.86 29.95
C ILE A 424 4.83 9.84 29.76
N LYS A 425 5.85 9.42 29.01
CA LYS A 425 6.96 10.28 28.64
C LYS A 425 6.74 10.85 27.25
N VAL A 426 6.70 12.17 27.14
CA VAL A 426 6.62 12.87 25.87
C VAL A 426 7.97 13.51 25.59
N GLN A 427 8.62 13.06 24.53
CA GLN A 427 9.87 13.66 24.09
C GLN A 427 9.61 14.63 22.95
N CYS A 428 9.70 15.93 23.24
CA CYS A 428 9.61 16.98 22.22
C CYS A 428 11.00 17.28 21.65
N ARG A 429 11.09 17.52 20.34
CA ARG A 429 12.28 18.10 19.71
C ARG A 429 11.98 19.55 19.39
N ASN A 430 12.66 20.50 20.04
CA ASN A 430 12.62 21.91 19.66
C ASN A 430 13.57 22.13 18.47
N SER A 431 13.14 22.92 17.48
CA SER A 431 13.95 23.32 16.31
C SER A 431 15.15 24.18 16.69
N GLU A 432 15.12 24.81 17.87
CA GLU A 432 16.22 25.59 18.45
C GLU A 432 16.73 24.89 19.72
N ALA A 433 17.84 24.16 19.59
CA ALA A 433 18.64 23.54 20.66
C ALA A 433 18.02 22.39 21.48
N ASN A 434 18.82 21.32 21.62
CA ASN A 434 18.81 20.26 22.65
C ASN A 434 17.48 19.81 23.29
N LYS A 435 17.15 18.53 23.04
CA LYS A 435 16.15 17.67 23.71
C LYS A 435 15.67 18.20 25.07
N THR A 436 14.43 18.69 25.14
CA THR A 436 13.67 18.83 26.38
C THR A 436 12.72 17.65 26.52
N SER A 437 13.00 16.74 27.47
CA SER A 437 12.05 15.68 27.84
C SER A 437 11.02 16.26 28.82
N LEU A 438 9.73 16.15 28.49
CA LEU A 438 8.65 16.39 29.43
C LEU A 438 8.22 15.03 29.99
N GLU A 439 8.49 14.78 31.27
CA GLU A 439 7.99 13.63 32.01
C GLU A 439 6.75 14.06 32.80
N ARG A 440 5.64 13.32 32.69
CA ARG A 440 4.47 13.45 33.56
C ARG A 440 4.01 12.10 34.07
#